data_AF-A0A355YSU4-F1
#
_entry.id   AF-A0A355YSU4-F1
#
_cell.length_a   1.000
_cell.length_b   1.000
_cell.length_c   1.000
_cell.angle_alpha   90.00
_cell.angle_beta   90.00
_cell.angle_gamma   90.00
#
_symmetry.space_group_name_H-M   'P 1'
#
loop_
_entity.id
_entity.type
_entity.pdbx_description
1 polymer ?
#
loop_
_entity_poly.entity_id
_entity_poly.type
_entity_poly.pdbx_seq_one_letter_code
_entity_poly.pdbx_strand_id
1 'polypeptide(L)'
;ALINIANQIDSNRVAVLAANAQDLSHGKDNGLDEALLDRLMLDDARLDGIIESLNQIASLPDPIGEITDLKFRPSGIQVGKMRVPLGVMGIIYESRPNVTIDAAALCLKSGNGAILRGGSEAI
;
A
#
# COMPACT_ATOMS: atom_id res chain seq x y z
N ALA A 1 5.67 3.06 11.81
CA ALA A 1 4.69 3.63 10.86
C ALA A 1 3.62 2.62 10.49
N LEU A 2 3.95 1.52 9.80
CA LEU A 2 2.97 0.53 9.31
C LEU A 2 2.06 -0.06 10.39
N ILE A 3 2.62 -0.43 11.56
CA ILE A 3 1.83 -0.92 12.72
C ILE A 3 0.81 0.13 13.20
N ASN A 4 1.19 1.41 13.20
CA ASN A 4 0.26 2.48 13.58
C ASN A 4 -0.86 2.63 12.56
N ILE A 5 -0.57 2.48 11.26
CA ILE A 5 -1.59 2.50 10.21
C ILE A 5 -2.57 1.33 10.43
N ALA A 6 -2.07 0.12 10.71
CA ALA A 6 -2.90 -1.04 11.00
C ALA A 6 -3.83 -0.79 12.19
N ASN A 7 -3.29 -0.29 13.31
CA ASN A 7 -4.08 0.05 14.49
C ASN A 7 -5.13 1.14 14.22
N GLN A 8 -4.80 2.12 13.37
CA GLN A 8 -5.75 3.18 13.01
C GLN A 8 -6.87 2.67 12.11
N ILE A 9 -6.60 1.74 11.19
CA ILE A 9 -7.63 1.09 10.38
C ILE A 9 -8.55 0.29 11.31
N ASP A 10 -7.98 -0.50 12.22
CA ASP A 10 -8.73 -1.32 13.17
C ASP A 10 -9.63 -0.47 14.09
N SER A 11 -9.10 0.64 14.64
CA SER A 11 -9.87 1.53 15.50
C SER A 11 -10.98 2.31 14.78
N ASN A 12 -10.90 2.43 13.44
CA ASN A 12 -11.83 3.21 12.62
C ASN A 12 -12.66 2.35 11.65
N ARG A 13 -12.73 1.03 11.84
CA ARG A 13 -13.49 0.11 10.97
C ARG A 13 -14.88 0.60 10.61
N VAL A 14 -15.64 1.03 11.62
CA VAL A 14 -17.02 1.50 11.43
C VAL A 14 -17.07 2.67 10.46
N ALA A 15 -16.15 3.63 10.58
CA ALA A 15 -16.09 4.79 9.68
C ALA A 15 -15.68 4.38 8.26
N VAL A 16 -14.71 3.48 8.12
CA VAL A 16 -14.22 2.99 6.82
C VAL A 16 -15.31 2.21 6.08
N LEU A 17 -15.99 1.27 6.77
CA LEU A 17 -17.08 0.49 6.18
C LEU A 17 -18.29 1.36 5.84
N ALA A 18 -18.60 2.36 6.68
CA ALA A 18 -19.69 3.30 6.40
C ALA A 18 -19.41 4.19 5.18
N ALA A 19 -18.15 4.58 4.96
CA ALA A 19 -17.74 5.29 3.75
C ALA A 19 -17.83 4.36 2.52
N ASN A 20 -17.30 3.14 2.61
CA ASN A 20 -17.35 2.19 1.50
C ASN A 20 -18.77 1.79 1.10
N ALA A 21 -19.71 1.73 2.06
CA ALA A 21 -21.12 1.48 1.76
C ALA A 21 -21.73 2.59 0.88
N GLN A 22 -21.28 3.84 1.03
CA GLN A 22 -21.69 4.95 0.16
C GLN A 22 -21.12 4.77 -1.25
N ASP A 23 -19.84 4.41 -1.36
CA ASP A 23 -19.19 4.09 -2.65
C ASP A 23 -19.93 2.97 -3.38
N LEU A 24 -20.31 1.90 -2.69
CA LEU A 24 -21.06 0.78 -3.26
C LEU A 24 -22.45 1.20 -3.74
N SER A 25 -23.14 2.06 -2.99
CA SER A 25 -24.44 2.61 -3.42
C SER A 25 -24.26 3.46 -4.68
N HIS A 26 -23.30 4.39 -4.68
CA HIS A 26 -23.01 5.24 -5.83
C HIS A 26 -22.59 4.43 -7.05
N GLY A 27 -21.74 3.42 -6.88
CA GLY A 27 -21.33 2.50 -7.94
C GLY A 27 -22.53 1.80 -8.54
N LYS A 28 -23.42 1.25 -7.70
CA LYS A 28 -24.64 0.58 -8.16
C LYS A 28 -25.56 1.53 -8.93
N ASP A 29 -25.78 2.74 -8.43
CA ASP A 29 -26.62 3.75 -9.07
C ASP A 29 -26.03 4.23 -10.42
N ASN A 30 -24.70 4.23 -10.53
CA ASN A 30 -23.97 4.56 -11.76
C ASN A 30 -23.81 3.37 -12.72
N GLY A 31 -24.39 2.21 -12.41
CA GLY A 31 -24.37 1.03 -13.29
C GLY A 31 -23.03 0.28 -13.32
N LEU A 32 -22.24 0.36 -12.25
CA LEU A 32 -21.05 -0.48 -12.09
C LEU A 32 -21.47 -1.97 -12.14
N ASP A 33 -20.71 -2.79 -12.84
CA ASP A 33 -21.01 -4.22 -12.91
C ASP A 33 -20.77 -4.93 -11.56
N GLU A 34 -21.36 -6.10 -11.38
CA GLU A 34 -21.26 -6.86 -10.12
C GLU A 34 -19.82 -7.24 -9.76
N ALA A 35 -18.95 -7.45 -10.75
CA ALA A 35 -17.56 -7.82 -10.51
C ALA A 35 -16.73 -6.62 -10.01
N LEU A 36 -17.02 -5.41 -10.49
CA LEU A 36 -16.41 -4.18 -10.01
C LEU A 36 -16.95 -3.79 -8.63
N LEU A 37 -18.25 -3.97 -8.38
CA LEU A 37 -18.84 -3.78 -7.04
C LEU A 37 -18.21 -4.74 -6.03
N ASP A 38 -18.04 -6.02 -6.40
CA ASP A 38 -17.35 -6.97 -5.54
C ASP A 38 -15.92 -6.53 -5.26
N ARG A 39 -15.17 -6.02 -6.23
CA ARG A 39 -13.80 -5.52 -5.97
C ARG A 39 -13.79 -4.26 -5.09
N LEU A 40 -14.78 -3.39 -5.25
CA LEU A 40 -14.93 -2.15 -4.49
C LEU A 40 -15.32 -2.41 -3.03
N MET A 41 -16.03 -3.51 -2.76
CA MET A 41 -16.56 -3.79 -1.43
C MET A 41 -15.46 -3.96 -0.37
N LEU A 42 -15.71 -3.42 0.81
CA LEU A 42 -15.00 -3.72 2.04
C LEU A 42 -15.98 -4.31 3.04
N ASP A 43 -15.52 -5.34 3.73
CA ASP A 43 -16.17 -5.96 4.89
C ASP A 43 -15.10 -6.18 5.97
N ASP A 44 -15.51 -6.67 7.14
CA ASP A 44 -14.59 -6.93 8.24
C ASP A 44 -13.46 -7.90 7.84
N ALA A 45 -13.75 -8.92 7.04
CA ALA A 45 -12.76 -9.92 6.62
C ALA A 45 -11.70 -9.30 5.68
N ARG A 46 -12.12 -8.40 4.78
CA ARG A 46 -11.19 -7.66 3.91
C ARG A 46 -10.36 -6.65 4.69
N LEU A 47 -10.94 -5.99 5.70
CA LEU A 47 -10.18 -5.13 6.60
C LEU A 47 -9.17 -5.93 7.42
N ASP A 48 -9.53 -7.12 7.90
CA ASP A 48 -8.60 -8.04 8.57
C ASP A 48 -7.44 -8.40 7.64
N GLY A 49 -7.72 -8.72 6.38
CA GLY A 49 -6.69 -8.99 5.38
C GLY A 49 -5.77 -7.81 5.12
N ILE A 50 -6.29 -6.58 5.10
CA ILE A 50 -5.49 -5.35 4.96
C ILE A 50 -4.57 -5.16 6.19
N ILE A 51 -5.10 -5.37 7.39
CA ILE A 51 -4.33 -5.27 8.64
C ILE A 51 -3.26 -6.35 8.70
N GLU A 52 -3.57 -7.57 8.29
CA GLU A 52 -2.60 -8.66 8.19
C GLU A 52 -1.49 -8.31 7.18
N SER A 53 -1.84 -7.84 5.98
CA SER A 53 -0.88 -7.39 4.97
C SER A 53 0.08 -6.33 5.52
N LEU A 54 -0.43 -5.33 6.24
CA LEU A 54 0.40 -4.31 6.89
C LEU A 54 1.40 -4.91 7.89
N ASN A 55 0.96 -5.86 8.71
CA ASN A 55 1.83 -6.54 9.67
C ASN A 55 2.89 -7.40 8.97
N GLN A 56 2.51 -8.11 7.91
CA GLN A 56 3.43 -8.89 7.09
C GLN A 56 4.49 -7.99 6.45
N ILE A 57 4.09 -6.89 5.79
CA ILE A 57 5.02 -5.93 5.17
C ILE A 57 5.94 -5.28 6.21
N ALA A 58 5.42 -4.97 7.40
CA ALA A 58 6.23 -4.45 8.50
C ALA A 58 7.34 -5.44 8.92
N SER A 59 7.03 -6.74 8.92
CA SER A 59 7.95 -7.82 9.31
C SER A 59 9.04 -8.13 8.28
N LEU A 60 8.87 -7.71 7.02
CA LEU A 60 9.87 -7.94 5.98
C LEU A 60 11.21 -7.29 6.36
N PRO A 61 12.36 -7.82 5.92
CA PRO A 61 13.63 -7.13 6.06
C PRO A 61 13.59 -5.74 5.41
N ASP A 62 14.33 -4.78 5.97
CA ASP A 62 14.50 -3.47 5.33
C ASP A 62 15.35 -3.66 4.06
N PRO A 63 14.81 -3.36 2.86
CA PRO A 63 15.57 -3.52 1.63
C PRO A 63 16.61 -2.41 1.43
N ILE A 64 16.52 -1.28 2.13
CA ILE A 64 17.33 -0.08 1.89
C ILE A 64 18.61 -0.10 2.73
N GLY A 65 19.71 0.34 2.12
CA GLY A 65 21.03 0.42 2.78
C GLY A 65 21.86 -0.85 2.68
N GLU A 66 21.34 -1.95 2.09
CA GLU A 66 22.12 -3.16 1.83
C GLU A 66 23.29 -2.83 0.89
N ILE A 67 24.52 -3.16 1.30
CA ILE A 67 25.74 -2.98 0.51
C ILE A 67 26.20 -4.32 -0.05
N THR A 68 26.37 -4.40 -1.37
CA THR A 68 26.92 -5.55 -2.08
C THR A 68 28.17 -5.16 -2.87
N ASP A 69 28.91 -6.17 -3.35
CA ASP A 69 30.08 -6.00 -4.21
C ASP A 69 31.22 -5.12 -3.63
N LEU A 70 31.33 -4.99 -2.30
CA LEU A 70 32.35 -4.15 -1.66
C LEU A 70 33.77 -4.72 -1.87
N LYS A 71 34.61 -3.99 -2.61
CA LYS A 71 35.99 -4.40 -2.95
C LYS A 71 36.96 -3.25 -2.85
N PHE A 72 38.18 -3.53 -2.39
CA PHE A 72 39.30 -2.59 -2.47
C PHE A 72 39.85 -2.48 -3.91
N ARG A 73 40.29 -1.28 -4.27
CA ARG A 73 40.99 -1.00 -5.54
C ARG A 73 42.48 -0.74 -5.29
N PRO A 74 43.35 -0.87 -6.30
CA PRO A 74 44.78 -0.58 -6.17
C PRO A 74 45.09 0.86 -5.69
N SER A 75 44.17 1.80 -5.89
CA SER A 75 44.28 3.17 -5.37
C SER A 75 44.01 3.31 -3.86
N GLY A 76 43.59 2.24 -3.17
CA GLY A 76 43.24 2.25 -1.75
C GLY A 76 41.77 2.55 -1.44
N ILE A 77 40.96 2.94 -2.43
CA ILE A 77 39.52 3.18 -2.23
C ILE A 77 38.74 1.86 -2.15
N GLN A 78 37.63 1.87 -1.40
CA GLN A 78 36.62 0.82 -1.43
C GLN A 78 35.48 1.22 -2.35
N VAL A 79 35.05 0.29 -3.20
CA VAL A 79 33.92 0.47 -4.11
C VAL A 79 32.92 -0.64 -3.86
N GLY A 80 31.64 -0.29 -3.70
CA GLY A 80 30.53 -1.22 -3.56
C GLY A 80 29.26 -0.60 -4.14
N LYS A 81 28.16 -1.35 -4.08
CA LYS A 81 26.83 -0.90 -4.49
C LYS A 81 25.92 -0.89 -3.28
N MET A 82 25.20 0.19 -3.06
CA MET A 82 24.21 0.30 -1.99
C MET A 82 22.80 0.33 -2.59
N ARG A 83 21.86 -0.43 -2.02
CA ARG A 83 20.44 -0.32 -2.41
C ARG A 83 19.84 0.96 -1.82
N VAL A 84 19.27 1.78 -2.68
CA VAL A 84 18.60 3.05 -2.33
C VAL A 84 17.16 3.05 -2.84
N PRO A 85 16.26 3.89 -2.28
CA PRO A 85 14.92 4.05 -2.82
C PRO A 85 14.96 4.54 -4.28
N LEU A 86 13.91 4.22 -5.04
CA LEU A 86 13.74 4.74 -6.40
C LEU A 86 13.40 6.23 -6.39
N GLY A 87 12.69 6.69 -5.35
CA GLY A 87 12.29 8.08 -5.18
C GLY A 87 10.80 8.19 -4.91
N VAL A 88 10.01 8.47 -5.94
CA VAL A 88 8.54 8.64 -5.84
C VAL A 88 7.85 7.71 -6.82
N MET A 89 6.83 6.99 -6.34
CA MET A 89 6.03 6.05 -7.10
C MET A 89 4.62 6.62 -7.33
N GLY A 90 4.22 6.73 -8.60
CA GLY A 90 2.84 7.01 -8.99
C GLY A 90 2.06 5.72 -9.18
N ILE A 91 0.94 5.57 -8.48
CA ILE A 91 0.15 4.33 -8.45
C ILE A 91 -1.28 4.65 -8.86
N ILE A 92 -1.70 4.08 -9.99
CA ILE A 92 -3.03 4.26 -10.56
C ILE A 92 -3.75 2.91 -10.47
N TYR A 93 -4.93 2.90 -9.87
CA TYR A 93 -5.72 1.68 -9.66
C TYR A 93 -7.21 1.99 -9.67
N GLU A 94 -8.01 0.97 -9.95
CA GLU A 94 -9.46 1.04 -10.06
C GLU A 94 -10.11 0.02 -9.12
N SER A 95 -11.21 0.43 -8.50
CA SER A 95 -12.22 -0.39 -7.83
C SER A 95 -11.66 -1.37 -6.81
N ARG A 96 -10.52 -1.04 -6.16
CA ARG A 96 -9.83 -1.90 -5.20
C ARG A 96 -9.30 -1.08 -4.03
N PRO A 97 -10.15 -0.78 -3.02
CA PRO A 97 -9.74 0.08 -1.91
C PRO A 97 -8.54 -0.46 -1.12
N ASN A 98 -8.36 -1.79 -1.07
CA ASN A 98 -7.22 -2.44 -0.44
C ASN A 98 -5.87 -2.03 -1.05
N VAL A 99 -5.83 -1.77 -2.37
CA VAL A 99 -4.60 -1.37 -3.08
C VAL A 99 -4.05 -0.06 -2.53
N THR A 100 -4.92 0.85 -2.06
CA THR A 100 -4.51 2.09 -1.40
C THR A 100 -3.51 1.83 -0.27
N ILE A 101 -3.79 0.82 0.55
CA ILE A 101 -3.01 0.50 1.74
C ILE A 101 -1.79 -0.33 1.40
N ASP A 102 -1.95 -1.40 0.61
CA ASP A 102 -0.84 -2.29 0.22
C ASP A 102 0.26 -1.51 -0.51
N ALA A 103 -0.14 -0.64 -1.44
CA ALA A 103 0.78 0.12 -2.26
C ALA A 103 1.50 1.22 -1.44
N ALA A 104 0.78 1.91 -0.55
CA ALA A 104 1.38 2.85 0.38
C ALA A 104 2.37 2.16 1.34
N ALA A 105 1.99 0.99 1.87
CA ALA A 105 2.80 0.24 2.81
C ALA A 105 4.13 -0.21 2.19
N LEU A 106 4.09 -0.75 0.98
CA LEU A 106 5.29 -1.14 0.23
C LEU A 106 6.18 0.05 -0.09
N CYS A 107 5.60 1.19 -0.50
CA CYS A 107 6.38 2.41 -0.75
C CYS A 107 7.08 2.89 0.52
N LEU A 108 6.36 2.97 1.64
CA LEU A 108 6.94 3.34 2.93
C LEU A 108 8.05 2.36 3.36
N LYS A 109 7.83 1.05 3.21
CA LYS A 109 8.82 0.01 3.58
C LYS A 109 10.08 0.10 2.73
N SER A 110 9.96 0.49 1.47
CA SER A 110 11.07 0.63 0.52
C SER A 110 11.64 2.06 0.45
N GLY A 111 11.25 2.94 1.38
CA GLY A 111 11.75 4.31 1.47
C GLY A 111 11.33 5.22 0.31
N ASN A 112 10.28 4.85 -0.43
CA ASN A 112 9.73 5.64 -1.53
C ASN A 112 8.57 6.54 -1.06
N GLY A 113 8.45 7.72 -1.67
CA GLY A 113 7.21 8.49 -1.64
C GLY A 113 6.14 7.84 -2.53
N ALA A 114 4.87 8.01 -2.19
CA ALA A 114 3.74 7.48 -2.96
C ALA A 114 2.78 8.59 -3.39
N ILE A 115 2.35 8.56 -4.65
CA ILE A 115 1.22 9.34 -5.17
C ILE A 115 0.17 8.32 -5.61
N LEU A 116 -0.96 8.31 -4.90
CA LEU A 116 -2.04 7.36 -5.14
C LEU A 116 -3.17 8.05 -5.92
N ARG A 117 -3.55 7.46 -7.06
CA ARG A 117 -4.68 7.90 -7.87
C ARG A 117 -5.66 6.74 -8.03
N GLY A 118 -6.65 6.70 -7.16
CA GLY A 118 -7.78 5.76 -7.26
C GLY A 118 -8.76 6.16 -8.36
N GLY A 119 -9.62 5.21 -8.73
CA GLY A 119 -10.79 5.44 -9.59
C GLY A 119 -11.87 6.27 -8.91
N SER A 120 -12.74 6.89 -9.71
CA SER A 120 -13.82 7.77 -9.22
C SER A 120 -14.95 7.03 -8.51
N GLU A 121 -15.01 5.71 -8.66
CA GLU A 121 -15.99 4.82 -8.05
C GLU A 121 -15.81 4.64 -6.53
N ALA A 122 -14.73 5.14 -5.95
CA ALA A 122 -14.43 5.08 -4.51
C ALA A 122 -14.28 6.48 -3.88
N ILE A 123 -15.14 7.43 -4.30
CA ILE A 123 -15.13 8.85 -3.90
C ILE A 123 -16.56 9.32 -3.59
#